data_AF-A0A381VZ97-F1
#
_entry.id   AF-A0A381VZ97-F1
#
_cell.length_a   1.000
_cell.length_b   1.000
_cell.length_c   1.000
_cell.angle_alpha   90.00
_cell.angle_beta   90.00
_cell.angle_gamma   90.00
#
_symmetry.space_group_name_H-M   'P 1'
#
loop_
_entity.id
_entity.type
_entity.pdbx_description
1 polymer ?
#
loop_
_entity_poly.entity_id
_entity_poly.type
_entity_poly.pdbx_seq_one_letter_code
_entity_poly.pdbx_strand_id
1 'polypeptide(L)'
;MRSHIYLSVLGLLSLILYLGLTGLSKDFNWGEGYSERPILEYLAIYFSIFSLYTLACLSVFKSNWTQKTFWVLIAFGLLFR
;
A
#
# COMPACT_ATOMS: atom_id res chain seq x y z
N MET A 1 20.95 -4.10 7.75
CA MET A 1 20.02 -5.25 7.86
C MET A 1 18.61 -4.86 8.34
N ARG A 2 18.44 -4.04 9.39
CA ARG A 2 17.12 -3.70 9.97
C ARG A 2 16.14 -3.01 8.98
N SER A 3 16.64 -2.19 8.06
CA SER A 3 15.81 -1.48 7.06
C SER A 3 15.18 -2.40 6.00
N HIS A 4 15.87 -3.48 5.58
CA HIS A 4 15.33 -4.38 4.56
C HIS A 4 14.13 -5.19 5.07
N ILE A 5 14.21 -5.71 6.31
CA ILE A 5 13.10 -6.42 6.95
C ILE A 5 11.90 -5.48 7.12
N TYR A 6 12.15 -4.24 7.53
CA TYR A 6 11.09 -3.23 7.68
C TYR A 6 10.36 -2.95 6.36
N LEU A 7 11.10 -2.75 5.26
CA LEU A 7 10.50 -2.55 3.93
C LEU A 7 9.71 -3.76 3.45
N SER A 8 10.22 -4.98 3.68
CA SER A 8 9.48 -6.21 3.35
C SER A 8 8.16 -6.33 4.11
N VAL A 9 8.15 -5.97 5.41
CA VAL A 9 6.93 -5.97 6.24
C VAL A 9 5.93 -4.94 5.73
N LEU A 10 6.36 -3.71 5.43
CA LEU A 10 5.49 -2.68 4.86
C LEU A 10 4.88 -3.12 3.52
N GLY A 11 5.68 -3.76 2.67
CA GLY A 11 5.21 -4.31 1.40
C GLY A 11 4.17 -5.42 1.57
N LEU A 12 4.39 -6.33 2.52
CA LEU A 12 3.48 -7.43 2.79
C LEU A 12 2.16 -6.95 3.40
N LEU A 13 2.20 -5.96 4.28
CA LEU A 13 1.00 -5.29 4.81
C LEU A 13 0.21 -4.59 3.69
N SER A 14 0.90 -3.89 2.79
CA SER A 14 0.26 -3.28 1.62
C SER A 14 -0.45 -4.32 0.75
N LEU A 15 0.20 -5.44 0.47
CA LEU A 15 -0.38 -6.52 -0.34
C LEU A 15 -1.67 -7.06 0.29
N ILE A 16 -1.68 -7.25 1.61
CA ILE A 16 -2.89 -7.69 2.35
C ILE A 16 -4.01 -6.65 2.20
N LEU A 17 -3.69 -5.36 2.31
CA LEU A 17 -4.68 -4.28 2.13
C LEU A 17 -5.24 -4.26 0.70
N TYR A 18 -4.41 -4.47 -0.33
CA TYR A 18 -4.87 -4.59 -1.72
C TYR A 18 -5.80 -5.80 -1.95
N LEU A 19 -5.50 -6.94 -1.32
CA LEU A 19 -6.39 -8.11 -1.35
C LEU A 19 -7.75 -7.78 -0.70
N GLY A 20 -7.75 -7.10 0.46
CA GLY A 20 -8.98 -6.62 1.09
C GLY A 20 -9.75 -5.63 0.20
N LEU A 21 -9.04 -4.73 -0.47
CA LEU A 21 -9.61 -3.76 -1.39
C LEU A 21 -10.27 -4.44 -2.61
N THR A 22 -9.73 -5.58 -3.05
CA THR A 22 -10.32 -6.40 -4.12
C THR A 22 -11.69 -6.91 -3.71
N GLY A 23 -11.84 -7.37 -2.46
CA GLY A 23 -13.13 -7.77 -1.89
C GLY A 23 -14.12 -6.61 -1.89
N LEU A 24 -13.75 -5.50 -1.25
CA LEU A 24 -14.61 -4.31 -1.15
C LEU A 24 -14.93 -3.67 -2.51
N SER A 25 -14.04 -3.80 -3.50
CA SER A 25 -14.27 -3.26 -4.84
C SER A 25 -15.44 -3.93 -5.56
N LYS A 26 -15.79 -5.18 -5.22
CA LYS A 26 -16.97 -5.85 -5.78
C LYS A 26 -18.24 -5.15 -5.33
N ASP A 27 -18.36 -4.91 -4.04
CA ASP A 27 -19.53 -4.26 -3.45
C ASP A 27 -19.60 -2.77 -3.83
N PHE A 28 -18.45 -2.11 -3.87
CA PHE A 28 -18.34 -0.67 -4.11
C PHE A 28 -18.44 -0.27 -5.60
N ASN A 29 -17.72 -0.97 -6.50
CA ASN A 29 -17.63 -0.60 -7.92
C ASN A 29 -18.69 -1.29 -8.80
N TRP A 30 -19.03 -2.55 -8.52
CA TRP A 30 -19.99 -3.32 -9.32
C TRP A 30 -21.44 -3.24 -8.81
N GLY A 31 -21.67 -2.57 -7.68
CA GLY A 31 -23.01 -2.11 -7.30
C GLY A 31 -23.90 -3.17 -6.64
N GLU A 32 -23.37 -4.30 -6.18
CA GLU A 32 -24.16 -5.23 -5.35
C GLU A 32 -24.58 -4.60 -4.01
N GLY A 33 -23.92 -3.51 -3.57
CA GLY A 33 -24.21 -2.79 -2.32
C GLY A 33 -24.63 -1.31 -2.47
N TYR A 34 -25.44 -0.92 -3.45
CA TYR A 34 -25.79 0.51 -3.67
C TYR A 34 -26.40 1.23 -2.45
N SER A 35 -27.13 0.51 -1.58
CA SER A 35 -27.72 1.06 -0.35
C SER A 35 -26.74 1.16 0.82
N GLU A 36 -25.69 0.33 0.84
CA GLU A 36 -24.71 0.22 1.94
C GLU A 36 -23.28 0.20 1.40
N ARG A 37 -22.97 1.12 0.48
CA ARG A 37 -21.62 1.22 -0.09
C ARG A 37 -20.61 1.43 1.05
N PRO A 38 -19.59 0.57 1.18
CA PRO A 38 -18.62 0.67 2.27
C PRO A 38 -17.57 1.77 1.97
N ILE A 39 -18.04 3.01 1.80
CA ILE A 39 -17.23 4.16 1.38
C ILE A 39 -16.13 4.43 2.41
N LEU A 40 -16.48 4.37 3.70
CA LEU A 40 -15.53 4.66 4.77
C LEU A 40 -14.42 3.62 4.84
N GLU A 41 -14.76 2.35 4.71
CA GLU A 41 -13.82 1.23 4.66
C GLU A 41 -12.92 1.34 3.43
N TYR A 42 -13.51 1.65 2.26
CA TYR A 42 -12.76 1.83 1.03
C TYR A 42 -11.75 2.97 1.14
N LEU A 43 -12.17 4.12 1.68
CA LEU A 43 -11.30 5.29 1.90
C LEU A 43 -10.22 4.98 2.95
N ALA A 44 -10.57 4.30 4.03
CA ALA A 44 -9.65 3.93 5.11
C ALA A 44 -8.54 3.01 4.60
N ILE A 45 -8.87 2.04 3.74
CA ILE A 45 -7.85 1.18 3.13
C ILE A 45 -6.94 1.98 2.20
N TYR A 46 -7.48 2.83 1.32
CA TYR A 46 -6.66 3.69 0.45
C TYR A 46 -5.72 4.59 1.27
N PHE A 47 -6.23 5.22 2.33
CA PHE A 47 -5.42 6.04 3.22
C PHE A 47 -4.31 5.23 3.93
N SER A 48 -4.63 3.99 4.33
CA SER A 48 -3.67 3.08 4.95
C SER A 48 -2.55 2.68 3.99
N ILE A 49 -2.90 2.32 2.76
CA ILE A 49 -1.94 2.00 1.69
C ILE A 49 -1.03 3.21 1.41
N PHE A 50 -1.59 4.41 1.30
CA PHE A 50 -0.82 5.65 1.12
C PHE A 50 0.13 5.92 2.30
N SER A 51 -0.33 5.68 3.53
CA SER A 51 0.50 5.84 4.73
C SER A 51 1.68 4.85 4.75
N LEU A 52 1.45 3.58 4.37
CA LEU A 52 2.52 2.58 4.24
C LEU A 52 3.53 2.98 3.17
N TYR A 53 3.07 3.48 2.03
CA TYR A 53 3.95 3.99 0.97
C TYR A 53 4.81 5.16 1.47
N THR A 54 4.21 6.12 2.17
CA THR A 54 4.92 7.27 2.75
C THR A 54 5.99 6.81 3.75
N LEU A 55 5.67 5.84 4.61
CA LEU A 55 6.63 5.25 5.56
C LEU A 55 7.78 4.51 4.84
N ALA A 56 7.48 3.79 3.77
CA ALA A 56 8.49 3.13 2.94
C ALA A 56 9.43 4.17 2.31
N CYS A 57 8.88 5.24 1.73
CA CYS A 57 9.66 6.36 1.20
C CYS A 57 10.57 6.98 2.27
N LEU A 58 10.02 7.32 3.44
CA LEU A 58 10.79 7.91 4.55
C LEU A 58 11.90 6.97 5.02
N SER A 59 11.65 5.66 5.11
CA SER A 59 12.67 4.67 5.46
C SER A 59 13.78 4.59 4.41
N VAL A 60 13.45 4.75 3.12
CA VAL A 60 14.43 4.77 2.04
C VAL A 60 15.25 6.06 2.07
N PHE A 61 14.62 7.22 2.27
CA PHE A 61 15.31 8.51 2.35
C PHE A 61 16.24 8.64 3.56
N LYS A 62 15.91 7.97 4.68
CA LYS A 62 16.79 7.90 5.87
C LYS A 62 17.94 6.89 5.73
N SER A 63 17.96 6.08 4.68
CA SER A 63 19.02 5.12 4.39
C SER A 63 20.08 5.74 3.48
N ASN A 64 21.33 5.27 3.55
CA ASN A 64 22.35 5.65 2.57
C ASN A 64 21.83 5.32 1.17
N TRP A 65 21.67 6.37 0.36
CA TRP A 65 21.05 6.29 -0.94
C TRP A 65 21.95 5.47 -1.88
N THR A 66 21.44 4.37 -2.40
CA THR A 66 22.15 3.49 -3.34
C THR A 66 21.25 3.19 -4.54
N GLN A 67 21.84 2.79 -5.67
CA GLN A 67 21.11 2.42 -6.88
C GLN A 67 20.05 1.32 -6.62
N LYS A 68 20.30 0.40 -5.68
CA LYS A 68 19.32 -0.61 -5.24
C LYS A 68 18.11 0.04 -4.55
N THR A 69 18.32 1.05 -3.72
CA THR A 69 17.23 1.73 -3.01
C THR A 69 16.30 2.49 -3.96
N PHE A 70 16.84 3.04 -5.06
CA PHE A 70 16.05 3.68 -6.12
C PHE A 70 15.12 2.68 -6.84
N TRP A 71 15.65 1.54 -7.27
CA TRP A 71 14.84 0.51 -7.94
C TRP A 71 13.79 -0.10 -7.02
N VAL A 72 14.08 -0.25 -5.72
CA VAL A 72 13.08 -0.66 -4.72
C VAL A 72 11.96 0.38 -4.61
N LEU A 73 12.27 1.68 -4.63
CA LEU A 73 11.29 2.76 -4.63
C LEU A 73 10.40 2.75 -5.89
N ILE A 74 10.99 2.53 -7.07
CA ILE A 74 10.26 2.38 -8.34
C ILE A 74 9.35 1.15 -8.29
N ALA A 75 9.88 -0.01 -7.87
CA ALA A 75 9.11 -1.26 -7.78
C ALA A 75 7.93 -1.13 -6.81
N PHE A 76 8.15 -0.52 -5.64
CA PHE A 76 7.06 -0.21 -4.71
C PHE A 76 6.08 0.78 -5.31
N GLY A 77 6.54 1.90 -5.87
CA GLY A 77 5.66 2.89 -6.50
C GLY A 77 4.78 2.31 -7.60
N LEU A 78 5.26 1.28 -8.32
CA LEU A 78 4.46 0.52 -9.28
C LEU A 78 3.47 -0.46 -8.62
N LEU A 79 3.87 -1.09 -7.51
CA LEU A 79 3.00 -2.00 -6.72
C LEU A 79 1.88 -1.26 -5.98
N PHE A 80 2.08 0.01 -5.70
CA PHE A 80 1.14 0.89 -5.00
C PHE A 80 0.24 1.72 -5.95
N ARG A 81 0.24 1.42 -7.25
CA ARG A 81 -0.57 2.10 -8.28
C ARG A 81 -1.53 1.12 -8.93
#